data_AF-A0AAE0FP70-F1
#
_entry.id   AF-A0AAE0FP70-F1
#
_cell.length_a   1.000
_cell.length_b   1.000
_cell.length_c   1.000
_cell.angle_alpha   90.00
_cell.angle_beta   90.00
_cell.angle_gamma   90.00
#
_symmetry.space_group_name_H-M   'P 1'
#
loop_
_entity.id
_entity.type
_entity.pdbx_description
1 polymer ?
#
loop_
_entity_poly.entity_id
_entity_poly.type
_entity_poly.pdbx_seq_one_letter_code
_entity_poly.pdbx_strand_id
1 'polypeptide(L)'
;MNPAETPCDDESEDTSSEDNSNEQGYSDSEEMITVADFPHGNNDLCMTPSHIVDDLEAFPIGEFNTLMEGLHKSPSWTVYPLQLATCLSATARIITAGHDVDSEEIRCLLREAVPSAFEKCLNDHNLWRWNEDIQLNILEAVSKLMDLIVVKLQAPSDPATLEEDGLPLLRALTLAFDKNSQYHQKHKGNPLPLNKIEGEVFASSSPRSDFRPKLSDSDHIPVSERFPWLSYILNYFGQRSGFDLLQQALRGPEAFSLATLEALTLLLCKVLDILLPATLQQLQEPCEALLEFMTDLLENKFERLSDKNRDTSYSALSQMLRHIFVLYAGIVGTVEAQRVVSSVQRVLITRMRSYEAFNMQLASIREINAMLDNACALPDGHGSIAVRAANDWLDGQSILSHVMRRHLHQKQYVDQVQRALHFLLEEGCLKDDYLELIWSQAQKRDTHEALKQNIFNMLADLARYFSSEQLDSLFNRFEHSMAASREDTPKILELAKKLAHSDKEGVMATRLLELLWRMSNSRETPREVIDSGALKETLAHYASVQHASKEDFIARCIRNLQAGASVLPAVKLLQDIVELDP
;
A
#
# COMPACT_ATOMS: atom_id res chain seq x y z
N MET A 1 29.24 17.24 55.48
CA MET A 1 27.76 17.28 55.37
C MET A 1 27.30 15.87 55.13
N ASN A 2 26.28 15.45 55.89
CA ASN A 2 25.80 14.09 56.06
C ASN A 2 25.31 13.40 54.76
N PRO A 3 25.14 12.06 54.79
CA PRO A 3 25.46 11.17 53.67
C PRO A 3 24.31 10.24 53.22
N ALA A 4 24.60 9.51 52.12
CA ALA A 4 24.30 8.10 51.82
C ALA A 4 22.93 7.45 52.12
N GLU A 5 22.33 6.92 51.04
CA GLU A 5 21.35 5.83 50.96
C GLU A 5 21.98 4.49 51.39
N THR A 6 21.41 3.66 52.28
CA THR A 6 20.48 2.49 52.13
C THR A 6 20.64 1.66 53.44
N PRO A 7 19.99 0.49 53.69
CA PRO A 7 18.60 -0.01 53.53
C PRO A 7 18.08 -0.62 54.87
N CYS A 8 16.91 -1.29 54.87
CA CYS A 8 16.35 -2.30 55.83
C CYS A 8 14.81 -2.18 55.78
N ASP A 9 13.93 -3.17 55.99
CA ASP A 9 13.90 -4.63 56.12
C ASP A 9 12.39 -4.96 56.11
N ASP A 10 11.93 -5.95 55.35
CA ASP A 10 11.40 -7.23 55.83
C ASP A 10 10.33 -7.13 56.94
N GLU A 11 9.07 -7.39 56.59
CA GLU A 11 8.15 -8.16 57.44
C GLU A 11 7.23 -9.04 56.58
N SER A 12 7.40 -10.33 56.79
CA SER A 12 6.77 -11.49 56.19
C SER A 12 5.49 -11.89 56.93
N GLU A 13 4.41 -12.15 56.19
CA GLU A 13 3.20 -12.83 56.70
C GLU A 13 3.29 -14.35 56.48
N ASP A 14 3.45 -15.07 57.59
CA ASP A 14 3.01 -16.46 57.82
C ASP A 14 1.56 -16.38 58.39
N THR A 15 0.60 -17.31 58.25
CA THR A 15 0.61 -18.74 57.94
C THR A 15 -0.83 -19.22 57.63
N SER A 16 -0.91 -20.17 56.68
CA SER A 16 -1.82 -21.32 56.50
C SER A 16 -3.01 -21.62 57.45
N SER A 17 -4.12 -22.08 56.86
CA SER A 17 -4.68 -23.45 57.01
C SER A 17 -5.96 -23.60 56.16
N GLU A 18 -5.95 -24.53 55.17
CA GLU A 18 -6.77 -25.77 55.12
C GLU A 18 -8.29 -25.49 54.98
N ASP A 19 -9.07 -26.07 54.06
CA ASP A 19 -9.05 -27.44 53.56
C ASP A 19 -9.91 -27.65 52.28
N ASN A 20 -9.61 -28.75 51.57
CA ASN A 20 -10.35 -29.51 50.54
C ASN A 20 -11.90 -29.52 50.70
N SER A 21 -12.80 -29.71 49.71
CA SER A 21 -12.80 -30.65 48.57
C SER A 21 -14.14 -30.58 47.78
N ASN A 22 -14.06 -31.01 46.51
CA ASN A 22 -15.05 -31.73 45.68
C ASN A 22 -16.43 -31.17 45.27
N GLU A 23 -16.53 -30.95 43.95
CA GLU A 23 -17.46 -31.55 42.96
C GLU A 23 -18.89 -31.95 43.36
N GLN A 24 -19.87 -31.34 42.65
CA GLN A 24 -21.06 -31.93 41.99
C GLN A 24 -21.82 -30.77 41.33
N GLY A 25 -21.97 -30.70 40.00
CA GLY A 25 -22.87 -31.54 39.20
C GLY A 25 -24.26 -30.88 39.12
N TYR A 26 -24.57 -30.14 38.05
CA TYR A 26 -25.94 -29.70 37.77
C TYR A 26 -26.27 -29.83 36.28
N SER A 27 -27.29 -30.64 36.04
CA SER A 27 -28.02 -30.89 34.80
C SER A 27 -29.40 -30.22 34.92
N ASP A 28 -29.87 -29.69 33.80
CA ASP A 28 -31.25 -29.40 33.36
C ASP A 28 -32.36 -29.18 34.41
N SER A 29 -33.04 -28.04 34.31
CA SER A 29 -34.52 -28.02 34.22
C SER A 29 -35.01 -26.71 33.59
N GLU A 30 -35.83 -26.85 32.54
CA GLU A 30 -36.73 -25.83 32.01
C GLU A 30 -37.77 -25.45 33.07
N GLU A 31 -38.02 -24.15 33.28
CA GLU A 31 -39.32 -23.68 33.77
C GLU A 31 -39.77 -22.42 33.03
N MET A 32 -40.90 -22.60 32.35
CA MET A 32 -41.71 -21.63 31.63
C MET A 32 -42.64 -20.96 32.66
N ILE A 33 -42.58 -19.63 32.83
CA ILE A 33 -43.58 -18.89 33.63
C ILE A 33 -44.11 -17.68 32.86
N THR A 34 -45.42 -17.56 33.01
CA THR A 34 -46.45 -16.82 32.27
C THR A 34 -46.60 -15.34 32.64
N VAL A 35 -47.30 -14.65 31.74
CA VAL A 35 -47.80 -13.27 31.75
C VAL A 35 -48.70 -12.92 32.96
N ALA A 36 -48.45 -11.76 33.59
CA ALA A 36 -49.34 -10.81 34.32
C ALA A 36 -48.43 -9.99 35.29
N ASP A 37 -48.45 -8.66 35.46
CA ASP A 37 -49.51 -7.66 35.50
C ASP A 37 -48.96 -6.26 35.13
N PHE A 38 -49.77 -5.46 34.42
CA PHE A 38 -49.61 -4.00 34.30
C PHE A 38 -50.57 -3.29 35.26
N PRO A 39 -50.18 -2.20 35.95
CA PRO A 39 -51.14 -1.27 36.53
C PRO A 39 -51.48 -0.14 35.55
N HIS A 40 -52.78 0.07 35.35
CA HIS A 40 -53.35 1.21 34.65
C HIS A 40 -53.17 2.52 35.43
N GLY A 41 -52.71 3.56 34.74
CA GLY A 41 -52.80 4.95 35.16
C GLY A 41 -53.27 5.82 34.00
N ASN A 42 -54.56 6.18 34.01
CA ASN A 42 -55.14 7.18 33.12
C ASN A 42 -54.70 8.57 33.60
N ASN A 43 -54.18 9.41 32.69
CA ASN A 43 -54.32 10.85 32.76
C ASN A 43 -54.33 11.42 31.34
N ASP A 44 -55.51 11.85 30.91
CA ASP A 44 -55.73 12.68 29.73
C ASP A 44 -54.99 14.01 29.86
N LEU A 45 -54.08 14.29 28.93
CA LEU A 45 -53.68 15.65 28.58
C LEU A 45 -53.84 15.84 27.08
N CYS A 46 -54.71 16.79 26.75
CA CYS A 46 -55.00 17.29 25.42
C CYS A 46 -53.72 17.78 24.74
N MET A 47 -53.24 17.02 23.74
CA MET A 47 -52.15 17.46 22.87
C MET A 47 -52.68 18.47 21.86
N THR A 48 -52.14 19.68 21.88
CA THR A 48 -52.29 20.65 20.80
C THR A 48 -51.37 20.26 19.63
N PRO A 49 -51.74 20.52 18.36
CA PRO A 49 -50.97 20.04 17.20
C PRO A 49 -49.56 20.62 17.05
N SER A 50 -49.19 21.62 17.85
CA SER A 50 -47.89 22.30 17.76
C SER A 50 -46.73 21.54 18.41
N HIS A 51 -46.98 20.69 19.42
CA HIS A 51 -45.90 19.92 20.07
C HIS A 51 -45.49 18.65 19.32
N ILE A 52 -46.34 18.14 18.42
CA ILE A 52 -46.06 16.92 17.64
C ILE A 52 -44.99 17.17 16.57
N VAL A 53 -44.82 18.42 16.14
CA VAL A 53 -43.83 18.79 15.12
C VAL A 53 -42.42 18.92 15.74
N ASP A 54 -42.31 19.44 16.96
CA ASP A 54 -41.02 19.57 17.66
C ASP A 54 -40.40 18.22 18.06
N ASP A 55 -41.21 17.21 18.44
CA ASP A 55 -40.70 15.89 18.84
C ASP A 55 -40.17 15.04 17.68
N LEU A 56 -40.59 15.32 16.44
CA LEU A 56 -40.15 14.55 15.26
C LEU A 56 -38.75 14.95 14.76
N GLU A 57 -38.25 16.12 15.20
CA GLU A 57 -36.94 16.67 14.84
C GLU A 57 -35.88 16.49 15.94
N ALA A 58 -36.24 15.91 17.09
CA ALA A 58 -35.31 15.67 18.19
C ALA A 58 -34.35 14.49 17.92
N PHE A 59 -33.10 14.63 18.38
CA PHE A 59 -32.12 13.55 18.32
C PHE A 59 -32.48 12.42 19.31
N PRO A 60 -32.46 11.13 18.91
CA PRO A 60 -32.94 10.02 19.72
C PRO A 60 -31.89 9.58 20.77
N ILE A 61 -31.76 10.35 21.85
CA ILE A 61 -30.74 10.14 22.90
C ILE A 61 -30.80 8.73 23.51
N GLY A 62 -32.00 8.16 23.71
CA GLY A 62 -32.14 6.81 24.27
C GLY A 62 -31.57 5.71 23.36
N GLU A 63 -31.80 5.82 22.04
CA GLU A 63 -31.24 4.89 21.05
C GLU A 63 -29.72 5.08 20.93
N PHE A 64 -29.26 6.34 20.99
CA PHE A 64 -27.83 6.68 20.97
C PHE A 64 -27.10 6.08 22.19
N ASN A 65 -27.64 6.24 23.39
CA ASN A 65 -27.04 5.67 24.61
C ASN A 65 -26.98 4.14 24.54
N THR A 66 -28.04 3.49 24.05
CA THR A 66 -28.05 2.04 23.85
C THR A 66 -26.97 1.59 22.86
N LEU A 67 -26.79 2.32 21.76
CA LEU A 67 -25.73 2.09 20.79
C LEU A 67 -24.34 2.21 21.44
N MET A 68 -24.09 3.30 22.18
CA MET A 68 -22.80 3.56 22.81
C MET A 68 -22.47 2.56 23.92
N GLU A 69 -23.45 2.19 24.75
CA GLU A 69 -23.29 1.15 25.78
C GLU A 69 -22.88 -0.19 25.17
N GLY A 70 -23.48 -0.56 24.03
CA GLY A 70 -23.09 -1.75 23.27
C GLY A 70 -21.65 -1.71 22.80
N LEU A 71 -21.24 -0.59 22.18
CA LEU A 71 -19.90 -0.40 21.63
C LEU A 71 -18.82 -0.36 22.71
N HIS A 72 -19.13 0.16 23.90
CA HIS A 72 -18.18 0.27 25.02
C HIS A 72 -18.12 -0.97 25.92
N LYS A 73 -18.96 -1.98 25.70
CA LYS A 73 -18.98 -3.19 26.54
C LYS A 73 -17.68 -3.98 26.39
N SER A 74 -16.90 -4.09 27.47
CA SER A 74 -15.68 -4.90 27.54
C SER A 74 -15.91 -6.18 28.36
N PRO A 75 -15.39 -7.36 27.95
CA PRO A 75 -14.50 -7.62 26.81
C PRO A 75 -15.22 -7.88 25.47
N SER A 76 -16.55 -7.96 25.46
CA SER A 76 -17.36 -8.25 24.27
C SER A 76 -18.26 -7.09 23.87
N TRP A 77 -17.76 -6.27 22.95
CA TRP A 77 -18.51 -5.16 22.37
C TRP A 77 -19.57 -5.68 21.38
N THR A 78 -20.77 -5.11 21.46
CA THR A 78 -21.96 -5.49 20.69
C THR A 78 -22.43 -4.29 19.87
N VAL A 79 -22.87 -4.53 18.64
CA VAL A 79 -23.43 -3.48 17.79
C VAL A 79 -24.93 -3.61 17.71
N TYR A 80 -25.61 -2.47 17.64
CA TYR A 80 -27.06 -2.35 17.56
C TYR A 80 -27.45 -1.63 16.25
N PRO A 81 -27.55 -2.34 15.11
CA PRO A 81 -27.71 -1.71 13.80
C PRO A 81 -29.04 -0.96 13.65
N LEU A 82 -30.10 -1.40 14.34
CA LEU A 82 -31.39 -0.70 14.35
C LEU A 82 -31.28 0.66 15.04
N GLN A 83 -30.71 0.71 16.24
CA GLN A 83 -30.42 1.93 17.00
C GLN A 83 -29.56 2.88 16.14
N LEU A 84 -28.52 2.34 15.49
CA LEU A 84 -27.65 3.09 14.59
C LEU A 84 -28.43 3.71 13.43
N ALA A 85 -29.28 2.93 12.75
CA ALA A 85 -30.12 3.42 11.65
C ALA A 85 -31.06 4.56 12.12
N THR A 86 -31.68 4.40 13.29
CA THR A 86 -32.55 5.43 13.89
C THR A 86 -31.78 6.73 14.16
N CYS A 87 -30.58 6.63 14.75
CA CYS A 87 -29.73 7.79 15.01
C CYS A 87 -29.29 8.49 13.71
N LEU A 88 -28.81 7.73 12.71
CA LEU A 88 -28.40 8.26 11.41
C LEU A 88 -29.56 8.97 10.68
N SER A 89 -30.75 8.36 10.69
CA SER A 89 -31.96 8.93 10.09
C SER A 89 -32.38 10.24 10.77
N ALA A 90 -32.33 10.30 12.10
CA ALA A 90 -32.62 11.52 12.84
C ALA A 90 -31.59 12.61 12.54
N THR A 91 -30.29 12.28 12.54
CA THR A 91 -29.23 13.24 12.19
C THR A 91 -29.40 13.78 10.76
N ALA A 92 -29.73 12.94 9.78
CA ALA A 92 -29.97 13.39 8.42
C ALA A 92 -31.14 14.39 8.34
N ARG A 93 -32.23 14.16 9.10
CA ARG A 93 -33.37 15.09 9.19
C ARG A 93 -32.98 16.41 9.86
N ILE A 94 -32.25 16.37 10.96
CA ILE A 94 -31.76 17.56 11.68
C ILE A 94 -30.90 18.44 10.76
N ILE A 95 -29.94 17.83 10.04
CA ILE A 95 -29.08 18.57 9.10
C ILE A 95 -29.92 19.14 7.94
N THR A 96 -30.87 18.37 7.40
CA THR A 96 -31.75 18.84 6.31
C THR A 96 -32.60 20.04 6.74
N ALA A 97 -33.04 20.07 7.99
CA ALA A 97 -33.80 21.18 8.57
C ALA A 97 -32.96 22.44 8.81
N GLY A 98 -31.63 22.37 8.64
CA GLY A 98 -30.72 23.50 8.86
C GLY A 98 -30.49 23.82 10.33
N HIS A 99 -30.80 22.89 11.24
CA HIS A 99 -30.53 23.01 12.66
C HIS A 99 -29.03 22.87 12.94
N ASP A 100 -28.57 23.52 14.00
CA ASP A 100 -27.16 23.48 14.40
C ASP A 100 -26.75 22.05 14.77
N VAL A 101 -25.71 21.55 14.10
CA VAL A 101 -25.18 20.17 14.25
C VAL A 101 -24.22 20.09 15.44
N ASP A 102 -24.16 21.15 16.25
CA ASP A 102 -23.23 21.32 17.36
C ASP A 102 -23.58 20.54 18.64
N SER A 103 -24.50 19.57 18.58
CA SER A 103 -24.72 18.67 19.72
C SER A 103 -23.53 17.72 19.90
N GLU A 104 -23.14 17.49 21.17
CA GLU A 104 -22.04 16.57 21.49
C GLU A 104 -22.38 15.14 21.06
N GLU A 105 -23.65 14.75 21.16
CA GLU A 105 -24.15 13.43 20.81
C GLU A 105 -24.07 13.19 19.29
N ILE A 106 -24.42 14.18 18.46
CA ILE A 106 -24.28 14.05 17.01
C ILE A 106 -22.81 13.98 16.62
N ARG A 107 -21.95 14.84 17.17
CA ARG A 107 -20.51 14.76 16.86
C ARG A 107 -19.91 13.42 17.27
N CYS A 108 -20.26 12.91 18.45
CA CYS A 108 -19.82 11.59 18.92
C CYS A 108 -20.37 10.47 18.01
N LEU A 109 -21.64 10.53 17.60
CA LEU A 109 -22.21 9.60 16.62
C LEU A 109 -21.38 9.59 15.32
N LEU A 110 -21.16 10.75 14.71
CA LEU A 110 -20.49 10.86 13.41
C LEU A 110 -19.02 10.43 13.47
N ARG A 111 -18.29 10.86 14.51
CA ARG A 111 -16.83 10.71 14.59
C ARG A 111 -16.38 9.40 15.22
N GLU A 112 -17.15 8.85 16.16
CA GLU A 112 -16.74 7.69 16.97
C GLU A 112 -17.64 6.47 16.77
N ALA A 113 -18.96 6.66 16.91
CA ALA A 113 -19.90 5.56 16.88
C ALA A 113 -20.03 4.95 15.47
N VAL A 114 -20.15 5.78 14.42
CA VAL A 114 -20.30 5.32 13.04
C VAL A 114 -19.11 4.47 12.58
N PRO A 115 -17.83 4.93 12.69
CA PRO A 115 -16.70 4.11 12.29
C PRO A 115 -16.65 2.76 13.02
N SER A 116 -16.84 2.78 14.33
CA SER A 116 -16.77 1.59 15.17
C SER A 116 -17.90 0.60 14.87
N ALA A 117 -19.13 1.11 14.71
CA ALA A 117 -20.29 0.28 14.44
C ALA A 117 -20.23 -0.35 13.04
N PHE A 118 -19.87 0.40 12.00
CA PHE A 118 -19.79 -0.16 10.66
C PHE A 118 -18.61 -1.11 10.48
N GLU A 119 -17.50 -0.92 11.17
CA GLU A 119 -16.42 -1.92 11.19
C GLU A 119 -16.94 -3.27 11.73
N LYS A 120 -17.75 -3.27 12.80
CA LYS A 120 -18.42 -4.49 13.27
C LYS A 120 -19.41 -5.04 12.27
N CYS A 121 -20.29 -4.18 11.76
CA CYS A 121 -21.42 -4.57 10.91
C CYS A 121 -20.98 -5.06 9.53
N LEU A 122 -19.78 -4.73 9.07
CA LEU A 122 -19.35 -5.02 7.71
C LEU A 122 -18.15 -5.97 7.64
N ASN A 123 -17.26 -5.96 8.65
CA ASN A 123 -16.00 -6.71 8.62
C ASN A 123 -15.84 -7.78 9.73
N ASP A 124 -16.74 -7.87 10.71
CA ASP A 124 -16.62 -8.90 11.75
C ASP A 124 -16.94 -10.32 11.23
N HIS A 125 -16.07 -11.28 11.52
CA HIS A 125 -16.27 -12.68 11.11
C HIS A 125 -17.49 -13.35 11.79
N ASN A 126 -17.91 -12.88 12.96
CA ASN A 126 -19.09 -13.39 13.66
C ASN A 126 -20.39 -13.03 12.95
N LEU A 127 -20.37 -12.09 12.00
CA LEU A 127 -21.52 -11.68 11.20
C LEU A 127 -22.20 -12.86 10.48
N TRP A 128 -21.43 -13.88 10.11
CA TRP A 128 -21.92 -15.11 9.51
C TRP A 128 -22.95 -15.83 10.39
N ARG A 129 -22.84 -15.71 11.71
CA ARG A 129 -23.72 -16.35 12.70
C ARG A 129 -24.92 -15.50 13.11
N TRP A 130 -24.96 -14.22 12.72
CA TRP A 130 -26.06 -13.34 13.09
C TRP A 130 -27.33 -13.63 12.29
N ASN A 131 -28.46 -13.51 12.97
CA ASN A 131 -29.81 -13.73 12.44
C ASN A 131 -30.14 -12.81 11.26
N GLU A 132 -31.09 -13.24 10.43
CA GLU A 132 -31.50 -12.52 9.21
C GLU A 132 -32.03 -11.10 9.51
N ASP A 133 -32.80 -10.92 10.59
CA ASP A 133 -33.28 -9.60 11.01
C ASP A 133 -32.13 -8.61 11.27
N ILE A 134 -31.02 -9.10 11.84
CA ILE A 134 -29.83 -8.27 12.08
C ILE A 134 -29.18 -7.91 10.74
N GLN A 135 -29.15 -8.83 9.77
CA GLN A 135 -28.62 -8.55 8.43
C GLN A 135 -29.41 -7.44 7.72
N LEU A 136 -30.74 -7.47 7.86
CA LEU A 136 -31.63 -6.44 7.32
C LEU A 136 -31.47 -5.10 8.07
N ASN A 137 -31.32 -5.12 9.39
CA ASN A 137 -31.03 -3.91 10.16
C ASN A 137 -29.68 -3.27 9.75
N ILE A 138 -28.68 -4.08 9.39
CA ILE A 138 -27.41 -3.56 8.82
C ILE A 138 -27.65 -2.91 7.45
N LEU A 139 -28.45 -3.54 6.58
CA LEU A 139 -28.80 -2.96 5.28
C LEU A 139 -29.51 -1.61 5.43
N GLU A 140 -30.44 -1.51 6.39
CA GLU A 140 -31.13 -0.27 6.70
C GLU A 140 -30.17 0.79 7.26
N ALA A 141 -29.26 0.41 8.18
CA ALA A 141 -28.25 1.32 8.70
C ALA A 141 -27.33 1.87 7.60
N VAL A 142 -26.88 1.01 6.67
CA VAL A 142 -26.12 1.45 5.48
C VAL A 142 -26.94 2.41 4.62
N SER A 143 -28.25 2.14 4.46
CA SER A 143 -29.15 3.04 3.72
C SER A 143 -29.26 4.42 4.37
N LYS A 144 -29.34 4.49 5.71
CA LYS A 144 -29.34 5.76 6.44
C LYS A 144 -27.99 6.47 6.47
N LEU A 145 -26.89 5.72 6.44
CA LEU A 145 -25.56 6.30 6.24
C LEU A 145 -25.48 7.01 4.88
N MET A 146 -26.00 6.38 3.82
CA MET A 146 -26.05 6.98 2.48
C MET A 146 -26.91 8.25 2.45
N ASP A 147 -28.11 8.21 3.05
CA ASP A 147 -28.98 9.38 3.18
C ASP A 147 -28.27 10.55 3.87
N LEU A 148 -27.58 10.26 4.99
CA LEU A 148 -26.83 11.27 5.74
C LEU A 148 -25.67 11.88 4.94
N ILE A 149 -24.92 11.05 4.21
CA ILE A 149 -23.81 11.53 3.36
C ILE A 149 -24.33 12.41 2.23
N VAL A 150 -25.43 12.02 1.58
CA VAL A 150 -26.08 12.82 0.53
C VAL A 150 -26.44 14.22 1.06
N VAL A 151 -27.06 14.29 2.24
CA VAL A 151 -27.43 15.57 2.87
C VAL A 151 -26.18 16.40 3.21
N LYS A 152 -25.12 15.80 3.78
CA LYS A 152 -23.88 16.53 4.10
C LYS A 152 -23.13 17.03 2.86
N LEU A 153 -23.19 16.29 1.74
CA LEU A 153 -22.58 16.73 0.47
C LEU A 153 -23.38 17.85 -0.21
N GLN A 154 -24.70 17.89 -0.02
CA GLN A 154 -25.57 18.95 -0.57
C GLN A 154 -25.44 20.28 0.17
N ALA A 155 -25.22 20.24 1.49
CA ALA A 155 -25.10 21.41 2.35
C ALA A 155 -23.74 21.44 3.08
N PRO A 156 -22.62 21.65 2.36
CA PRO A 156 -21.32 21.76 3.00
C PRO A 156 -21.28 23.05 3.84
N SER A 157 -21.35 22.92 5.18
CA SER A 157 -21.30 24.06 6.10
C SER A 157 -19.97 24.81 6.01
N ASP A 158 -18.86 24.07 6.17
CA ASP A 158 -17.47 24.52 6.09
C ASP A 158 -16.62 23.29 5.67
N PRO A 159 -15.67 23.43 4.71
CA PRO A 159 -14.69 22.38 4.42
C PRO A 159 -14.05 21.72 5.64
N ALA A 160 -13.78 22.48 6.71
CA ALA A 160 -13.19 21.94 7.94
C ALA A 160 -14.16 20.99 8.68
N THR A 161 -15.43 21.38 8.84
CA THR A 161 -16.46 20.55 9.45
C THR A 161 -16.77 19.31 8.60
N LEU A 162 -16.74 19.46 7.27
CA LEU A 162 -16.89 18.32 6.36
C LEU A 162 -15.73 17.33 6.50
N GLU A 163 -14.51 17.79 6.73
CA GLU A 163 -13.38 16.89 6.99
C GLU A 163 -13.53 16.18 8.32
N GLU A 164 -13.85 16.89 9.41
CA GLU A 164 -13.95 16.26 10.74
C GLU A 164 -15.14 15.30 10.86
N ASP A 165 -16.32 15.69 10.36
CA ASP A 165 -17.54 14.90 10.48
C ASP A 165 -17.80 13.99 9.29
N GLY A 166 -17.44 14.43 8.07
CA GLY A 166 -17.76 13.73 6.84
C GLY A 166 -16.76 12.64 6.48
N LEU A 167 -15.47 12.83 6.77
CA LEU A 167 -14.43 11.83 6.47
C LEU A 167 -14.69 10.47 7.17
N PRO A 168 -15.09 10.41 8.46
CA PRO A 168 -15.50 9.16 9.10
C PRO A 168 -16.66 8.47 8.40
N LEU A 169 -17.66 9.23 7.93
CA LEU A 169 -18.82 8.70 7.20
C LEU A 169 -18.41 8.14 5.84
N LEU A 170 -17.58 8.86 5.09
CA LEU A 170 -17.07 8.42 3.79
C LEU A 170 -16.25 7.13 3.91
N ARG A 171 -15.46 7.00 4.99
CA ARG A 171 -14.72 5.76 5.30
C ARG A 171 -15.66 4.60 5.62
N ALA A 172 -16.69 4.82 6.44
CA ALA A 172 -17.71 3.81 6.71
C ALA A 172 -18.47 3.39 5.43
N LEU A 173 -18.79 4.36 4.56
CA LEU A 173 -19.45 4.06 3.28
C LEU A 173 -18.51 3.29 2.34
N THR A 174 -17.21 3.59 2.36
CA THR A 174 -16.20 2.84 1.61
C THR A 174 -16.19 1.36 2.03
N LEU A 175 -16.33 1.06 3.33
CA LEU A 175 -16.48 -0.33 3.82
C LEU A 175 -17.78 -0.97 3.30
N ALA A 176 -18.87 -0.20 3.30
CA ALA A 176 -20.17 -0.67 2.80
C ALA A 176 -20.16 -0.93 1.29
N PHE A 177 -19.26 -0.28 0.55
CA PHE A 177 -19.09 -0.42 -0.89
C PHE A 177 -18.05 -1.48 -1.28
N ASP A 178 -17.18 -1.91 -0.35
CA ASP A 178 -16.16 -2.92 -0.62
C ASP A 178 -16.79 -4.30 -0.75
N LYS A 179 -16.89 -4.82 -1.98
CA LYS A 179 -17.37 -6.19 -2.26
C LYS A 179 -16.67 -7.29 -1.47
N ASN A 180 -15.46 -7.04 -0.95
CA ASN A 180 -14.68 -8.00 -0.16
C ASN A 180 -15.01 -7.96 1.34
N SER A 181 -15.90 -7.06 1.79
CA SER A 181 -16.36 -7.03 3.18
C SER A 181 -17.04 -8.35 3.56
N GLN A 182 -16.95 -8.72 4.84
CA GLN A 182 -17.56 -9.97 5.34
C GLN A 182 -19.08 -10.00 5.09
N TYR A 183 -19.72 -8.84 5.15
CA TYR A 183 -21.14 -8.69 4.84
C TYR A 183 -21.47 -9.09 3.40
N HIS A 184 -20.74 -8.56 2.41
CA HIS A 184 -20.98 -8.90 1.01
C HIS A 184 -20.58 -10.33 0.66
N GLN A 185 -19.55 -10.86 1.31
CA GLN A 185 -19.17 -12.27 1.14
C GLN A 185 -20.23 -13.23 1.71
N LYS A 186 -20.86 -12.92 2.85
CA LYS A 186 -21.98 -13.69 3.40
C LYS A 186 -23.17 -13.74 2.44
N HIS A 187 -23.48 -12.62 1.80
CA HIS A 187 -24.65 -12.47 0.91
C HIS A 187 -24.35 -12.74 -0.55
N LYS A 188 -23.15 -13.23 -0.87
CA LYS A 188 -22.72 -13.53 -2.24
C LYS A 188 -23.62 -14.60 -2.87
N GLY A 189 -24.22 -14.27 -4.00
CA GLY A 189 -25.17 -15.13 -4.72
C GLY A 189 -26.58 -15.21 -4.10
N ASN A 190 -26.81 -14.63 -2.91
CA ASN A 190 -28.12 -14.65 -2.27
C ASN A 190 -29.01 -13.53 -2.83
N PRO A 191 -30.27 -13.82 -3.21
CA PRO A 191 -31.20 -12.79 -3.63
C PRO A 191 -31.52 -11.84 -2.47
N LEU A 192 -31.90 -10.60 -2.79
CA LEU A 192 -32.42 -9.69 -1.78
C LEU A 192 -33.84 -10.12 -1.39
N PRO A 193 -34.21 -10.11 -0.10
CA PRO A 193 -35.57 -10.46 0.33
C PRO A 193 -36.66 -9.51 -0.20
N LEU A 194 -36.30 -8.25 -0.48
CA LEU A 194 -37.21 -7.18 -0.91
C LEU A 194 -36.78 -6.62 -2.26
N ASN A 195 -37.20 -7.27 -3.34
CA ASN A 195 -36.63 -7.01 -4.66
C ASN A 195 -37.51 -6.07 -5.50
N LYS A 196 -37.52 -4.77 -5.16
CA LYS A 196 -37.94 -3.70 -6.08
C LYS A 196 -37.20 -2.40 -5.81
N ILE A 197 -36.13 -2.19 -6.55
CA ILE A 197 -35.66 -0.84 -6.84
C ILE A 197 -36.41 -0.39 -8.09
N GLU A 198 -37.37 0.52 -7.93
CA GLU A 198 -38.06 1.16 -9.05
C GLU A 198 -37.28 2.42 -9.43
N GLY A 199 -36.88 2.56 -10.70
CA GLY A 199 -36.15 3.74 -11.18
C GLY A 199 -34.90 3.41 -12.00
N GLU A 200 -34.02 4.40 -12.13
CA GLU A 200 -32.74 4.26 -12.82
C GLU A 200 -31.82 3.27 -12.10
N VAL A 201 -31.08 2.50 -12.90
CA VAL A 201 -30.11 1.49 -12.44
C VAL A 201 -28.72 2.00 -12.74
N PHE A 202 -27.87 2.00 -11.73
CA PHE A 202 -26.49 2.50 -11.76
C PHE A 202 -25.46 1.37 -11.65
N ALA A 203 -25.85 0.22 -11.10
CA ALA A 203 -24.97 -0.90 -10.79
C ALA A 203 -25.62 -2.25 -11.10
N SER A 204 -24.82 -3.21 -11.55
CA SER A 204 -25.22 -4.58 -11.82
C SER A 204 -24.89 -5.50 -10.65
N SER A 205 -25.65 -6.59 -10.44
CA SER A 205 -25.26 -7.62 -9.47
C SER A 205 -24.05 -8.44 -9.89
N SER A 206 -23.64 -8.36 -11.15
CA SER A 206 -22.47 -9.08 -11.67
C SER A 206 -21.33 -8.11 -11.95
N PRO A 207 -20.10 -8.44 -11.53
CA PRO A 207 -18.91 -7.71 -11.96
C PRO A 207 -18.80 -7.67 -13.49
N ARG A 208 -18.28 -6.57 -14.02
CA ARG A 208 -17.98 -6.38 -15.43
C ARG A 208 -16.95 -7.39 -15.91
N SER A 209 -17.12 -7.87 -17.15
CA SER A 209 -16.23 -8.84 -17.81
C SER A 209 -14.79 -8.34 -17.91
N ASP A 210 -14.59 -7.03 -18.09
CA ASP A 210 -13.27 -6.42 -18.29
C ASP A 210 -12.35 -6.54 -17.06
N PHE A 211 -12.94 -6.79 -15.88
CA PHE A 211 -12.22 -7.01 -14.62
C PHE A 211 -12.09 -8.50 -14.26
N ARG A 212 -12.52 -9.41 -15.15
CA ARG A 212 -12.42 -10.87 -14.96
C ARG A 212 -11.10 -11.40 -15.55
N PRO A 213 -10.40 -12.31 -14.87
CA PRO A 213 -9.32 -13.04 -15.54
C PRO A 213 -9.91 -13.88 -16.68
N LYS A 214 -9.28 -13.86 -17.86
CA LYS A 214 -9.69 -14.64 -19.05
C LYS A 214 -9.51 -16.14 -18.79
N LEU A 215 -10.41 -16.74 -18.01
CA LEU A 215 -10.28 -18.13 -17.53
C LEU A 215 -11.18 -19.14 -18.25
N SER A 216 -12.02 -18.75 -19.22
CA SER A 216 -12.66 -19.64 -20.23
C SER A 216 -13.66 -18.88 -21.11
N ASP A 217 -13.91 -19.38 -22.32
CA ASP A 217 -14.88 -18.87 -23.32
C ASP A 217 -16.36 -18.99 -22.90
N SER A 218 -16.66 -19.19 -21.61
CA SER A 218 -18.03 -19.27 -21.09
C SER A 218 -18.49 -17.90 -20.57
N ASP A 219 -19.38 -17.25 -21.31
CA ASP A 219 -20.06 -15.99 -20.94
C ASP A 219 -20.97 -16.12 -19.70
N HIS A 220 -21.20 -17.32 -19.18
CA HIS A 220 -22.00 -17.51 -17.97
C HIS A 220 -21.20 -17.20 -16.70
N ILE A 221 -21.58 -16.12 -16.02
CA ILE A 221 -21.13 -15.78 -14.67
C ILE A 221 -21.86 -16.70 -13.68
N PRO A 222 -21.15 -17.53 -12.89
CA PRO A 222 -21.76 -18.36 -11.85
C PRO A 222 -22.60 -17.49 -10.91
N VAL A 223 -23.76 -17.99 -10.48
CA VAL A 223 -24.60 -17.27 -9.49
C VAL A 223 -23.80 -16.96 -8.22
N SER A 224 -22.84 -17.83 -7.87
CA SER A 224 -21.89 -17.68 -6.76
C SER A 224 -20.88 -16.53 -6.91
N GLU A 225 -20.88 -15.81 -8.03
CA GLU A 225 -20.04 -14.64 -8.29
C GLU A 225 -20.84 -13.33 -8.36
N ARG A 226 -22.12 -13.36 -7.98
CA ARG A 226 -23.00 -12.18 -7.96
C ARG A 226 -23.08 -11.54 -6.58
N PHE A 227 -23.27 -10.22 -6.56
CA PHE A 227 -23.42 -9.39 -5.37
C PHE A 227 -24.76 -8.62 -5.39
N PRO A 228 -25.93 -9.29 -5.26
CA PRO A 228 -27.23 -8.62 -5.31
C PRO A 228 -27.39 -7.54 -4.23
N TRP A 229 -26.93 -7.80 -3.00
CA TRP A 229 -27.02 -6.87 -1.88
C TRP A 229 -26.19 -5.60 -2.11
N LEU A 230 -24.96 -5.74 -2.60
CA LEU A 230 -24.14 -4.57 -2.98
C LEU A 230 -24.77 -3.80 -4.14
N SER A 231 -25.26 -4.50 -5.18
CA SER A 231 -25.94 -3.81 -6.28
C SER A 231 -27.19 -3.05 -5.82
N TYR A 232 -27.92 -3.56 -4.83
CA TYR A 232 -29.05 -2.84 -4.22
C TYR A 232 -28.57 -1.56 -3.54
N ILE A 233 -27.54 -1.65 -2.70
CA ILE A 233 -26.95 -0.48 -2.00
C ILE A 233 -26.49 0.59 -3.00
N LEU A 234 -25.79 0.20 -4.07
CA LEU A 234 -25.30 1.15 -5.07
C LEU A 234 -26.42 1.79 -5.89
N ASN A 235 -27.43 1.01 -6.25
CA ASN A 235 -28.59 1.54 -6.95
C ASN A 235 -29.40 2.49 -6.04
N TYR A 236 -29.59 2.14 -4.77
CA TYR A 236 -30.19 3.05 -3.78
C TYR A 236 -29.40 4.35 -3.67
N PHE A 237 -28.07 4.28 -3.57
CA PHE A 237 -27.21 5.46 -3.53
C PHE A 237 -27.40 6.37 -4.75
N GLY A 238 -27.42 5.78 -5.95
CA GLY A 238 -27.65 6.52 -7.19
C GLY A 238 -29.02 7.19 -7.26
N GLN A 239 -30.08 6.51 -6.80
CA GLN A 239 -31.43 7.08 -6.74
C GLN A 239 -31.57 8.25 -5.78
N ARG A 240 -30.67 8.36 -4.79
CA ARG A 240 -30.58 9.50 -3.88
C ARG A 240 -29.63 10.59 -4.41
N SER A 241 -29.31 10.57 -5.71
CA SER A 241 -28.34 11.45 -6.37
C SER A 241 -26.94 11.39 -5.76
N GLY A 242 -26.59 10.28 -5.11
CA GLY A 242 -25.29 10.10 -4.47
C GLY A 242 -24.15 10.19 -5.50
N PHE A 243 -24.27 9.49 -6.63
CA PHE A 243 -23.25 9.56 -7.68
C PHE A 243 -23.15 10.95 -8.32
N ASP A 244 -24.26 11.68 -8.48
CA ASP A 244 -24.25 13.05 -9.01
C ASP A 244 -23.47 13.99 -8.09
N LEU A 245 -23.68 13.86 -6.78
CA LEU A 245 -22.96 14.65 -5.77
C LEU A 245 -21.47 14.30 -5.71
N LEU A 246 -21.12 13.02 -5.83
CA LEU A 246 -19.72 12.62 -5.94
C LEU A 246 -19.08 13.23 -7.19
N GLN A 247 -19.76 13.19 -8.34
CA GLN A 247 -19.26 13.82 -9.56
C GLN A 247 -19.10 15.33 -9.40
N GLN A 248 -20.07 16.01 -8.79
CA GLN A 248 -20.01 17.45 -8.53
C GLN A 248 -18.83 17.81 -7.60
N ALA A 249 -18.60 17.00 -6.56
CA ALA A 249 -17.48 17.20 -5.64
C ALA A 249 -16.13 17.09 -6.36
N LEU A 250 -15.99 16.12 -7.27
CA LEU A 250 -14.76 15.93 -8.05
C LEU A 250 -14.57 16.97 -9.17
N ARG A 251 -15.65 17.57 -9.70
CA ARG A 251 -15.60 18.72 -10.62
C ARG A 251 -15.20 20.03 -9.94
N GLY A 252 -15.53 20.18 -8.66
CA GLY A 252 -15.18 21.34 -7.83
C GLY A 252 -14.25 20.96 -6.68
N PRO A 253 -13.06 20.39 -6.94
CA PRO A 253 -12.20 19.82 -5.91
C PRO A 253 -11.67 20.87 -4.92
N GLU A 254 -11.65 22.16 -5.28
CA GLU A 254 -11.17 23.25 -4.42
C GLU A 254 -11.99 23.43 -3.13
N ALA A 255 -13.25 22.97 -3.13
CA ALA A 255 -14.15 23.05 -1.99
C ALA A 255 -13.86 21.98 -0.92
N PHE A 256 -12.98 21.02 -1.20
CA PHE A 256 -12.72 19.87 -0.34
C PHE A 256 -11.25 19.80 0.08
N SER A 257 -10.99 19.19 1.22
CA SER A 257 -9.62 18.86 1.62
C SER A 257 -9.08 17.66 0.84
N LEU A 258 -7.75 17.52 0.78
CA LEU A 258 -7.11 16.40 0.07
C LEU A 258 -7.49 15.04 0.66
N ALA A 259 -7.73 14.96 1.98
CA ALA A 259 -8.17 13.73 2.63
C ALA A 259 -9.59 13.34 2.21
N THR A 260 -10.49 14.33 2.09
CA THR A 260 -11.86 14.10 1.62
C THR A 260 -11.86 13.66 0.15
N LEU A 261 -11.09 14.34 -0.72
CA LEU A 261 -10.96 13.94 -2.14
C LEU A 261 -10.37 12.53 -2.29
N GLU A 262 -9.38 12.18 -1.46
CA GLU A 262 -8.80 10.84 -1.41
C GLU A 262 -9.84 9.77 -1.02
N ALA A 263 -10.64 10.03 0.01
CA ALA A 263 -11.72 9.13 0.41
C ALA A 263 -12.81 8.99 -0.67
N LEU A 264 -13.20 10.08 -1.33
CA LEU A 264 -14.19 10.06 -2.42
C LEU A 264 -13.71 9.23 -3.62
N THR A 265 -12.44 9.40 -4.02
CA THR A 265 -11.85 8.60 -5.11
C THR A 265 -11.69 7.14 -4.72
N LEU A 266 -11.30 6.84 -3.47
CA LEU A 266 -11.21 5.46 -2.97
C LEU A 266 -12.57 4.76 -3.00
N LEU A 267 -13.63 5.45 -2.56
CA LEU A 267 -14.99 4.94 -2.55
C LEU A 267 -15.45 4.53 -3.96
N LEU A 268 -15.18 5.35 -4.97
CA LEU A 268 -15.46 5.02 -6.36
C LEU A 268 -14.65 3.81 -6.85
N CYS A 269 -13.39 3.67 -6.43
CA CYS A 269 -12.56 2.51 -6.79
C CYS A 269 -13.17 1.20 -6.30
N LYS A 270 -13.80 1.18 -5.12
CA LYS A 270 -14.38 -0.03 -4.52
C LYS A 270 -15.55 -0.60 -5.32
N VAL A 271 -16.19 0.21 -6.15
CA VAL A 271 -17.42 -0.15 -6.88
C VAL A 271 -17.21 -0.23 -8.39
N LEU A 272 -16.01 0.08 -8.87
CA LEU A 272 -15.70 0.24 -10.30
C LEU A 272 -16.13 -0.95 -11.16
N ASP A 273 -15.95 -2.18 -10.66
CA ASP A 273 -16.27 -3.39 -11.41
C ASP A 273 -17.77 -3.73 -11.38
N ILE A 274 -18.57 -3.08 -10.53
CA ILE A 274 -20.00 -3.38 -10.33
C ILE A 274 -20.88 -2.28 -10.98
N LEU A 275 -20.36 -1.06 -11.11
CA LEU A 275 -21.05 0.03 -11.80
C LEU A 275 -21.29 -0.27 -13.29
N LEU A 276 -22.42 0.22 -13.80
CA LEU A 276 -22.74 0.12 -15.23
C LEU A 276 -21.83 1.05 -16.06
N PRO A 277 -21.56 0.70 -17.33
CA PRO A 277 -20.73 1.54 -18.20
C PRO A 277 -21.22 2.98 -18.34
N ALA A 278 -22.55 3.21 -18.38
CA ALA A 278 -23.12 4.55 -18.45
C ALA A 278 -22.77 5.40 -17.22
N THR A 279 -22.88 4.83 -16.02
CA THR A 279 -22.49 5.48 -14.75
C THR A 279 -20.99 5.80 -14.73
N LEU A 280 -20.16 4.89 -15.24
CA LEU A 280 -18.71 5.07 -15.27
C LEU A 280 -18.26 6.14 -16.27
N GLN A 281 -18.91 6.22 -17.43
CA GLN A 281 -18.61 7.26 -18.42
C GLN A 281 -18.83 8.67 -17.86
N GLN A 282 -19.80 8.84 -16.96
CA GLN A 282 -20.05 10.13 -16.30
C GLN A 282 -18.91 10.56 -15.34
N LEU A 283 -18.02 9.64 -14.94
CA LEU A 283 -16.86 9.93 -14.10
C LEU A 283 -15.63 10.40 -14.89
N GLN A 284 -15.65 10.34 -16.23
CA GLN A 284 -14.48 10.70 -17.04
C GLN A 284 -14.05 12.16 -16.80
N GLU A 285 -14.95 13.11 -17.06
CA GLU A 285 -14.69 14.54 -16.90
C GLU A 285 -14.41 14.94 -15.43
N PRO A 286 -15.10 14.39 -14.41
CA PRO A 286 -14.69 14.57 -13.02
C PRO A 286 -13.26 14.08 -12.70
N CYS A 287 -12.81 12.96 -13.28
CA CYS A 287 -11.43 12.50 -13.13
C CYS A 287 -10.43 13.46 -13.80
N GLU A 288 -10.75 13.95 -15.00
CA GLU A 288 -9.93 14.95 -15.72
C GLU A 288 -9.81 16.25 -14.92
N ALA A 289 -10.94 16.79 -14.41
CA ALA A 289 -10.95 17.99 -13.57
C ALA A 289 -10.10 17.82 -12.30
N LEU A 290 -10.15 16.66 -11.64
CA LEU A 290 -9.31 16.37 -10.48
C LEU A 290 -7.82 16.32 -10.85
N LEU A 291 -7.45 15.74 -11.99
CA LEU A 291 -6.07 15.69 -12.47
C LEU A 291 -5.54 17.10 -12.83
N GLU A 292 -6.38 17.95 -13.42
CA GLU A 292 -6.06 19.37 -13.68
C GLU A 292 -5.85 20.12 -12.36
N PHE A 293 -6.74 19.95 -11.39
CA PHE A 293 -6.60 20.53 -10.06
C PHE A 293 -5.29 20.09 -9.37
N MET A 294 -4.95 18.80 -9.42
CA MET A 294 -3.71 18.29 -8.84
C MET A 294 -2.48 18.91 -9.51
N THR A 295 -2.51 19.07 -10.83
CA THR A 295 -1.42 19.72 -11.59
C THR A 295 -1.26 21.18 -11.17
N ASP A 296 -2.35 21.96 -11.16
CA ASP A 296 -2.32 23.36 -10.75
C ASP A 296 -1.90 23.53 -9.27
N LEU A 297 -2.34 22.62 -8.39
CA LEU A 297 -1.95 22.60 -6.98
C LEU A 297 -0.44 22.39 -6.81
N LEU A 298 0.16 21.50 -7.61
CA LEU A 298 1.59 21.17 -7.53
C LEU A 298 2.48 22.21 -8.20
N GLU A 299 2.02 22.84 -9.29
CA GLU A 299 2.81 23.81 -10.05
C GLU A 299 2.65 25.23 -9.52
N ASN A 300 1.41 25.66 -9.29
CA ASN A 300 1.08 27.08 -9.07
C ASN A 300 0.66 27.38 -7.61
N LYS A 301 0.05 26.42 -6.91
CA LYS A 301 -0.52 26.63 -5.56
C LYS A 301 0.14 25.78 -4.48
N PHE A 302 1.40 25.37 -4.68
CA PHE A 302 2.10 24.46 -3.76
C PHE A 302 2.24 25.01 -2.34
N GLU A 303 2.14 26.32 -2.14
CA GLU A 303 2.16 26.97 -0.83
C GLU A 303 0.98 26.54 0.07
N ARG A 304 -0.12 26.07 -0.54
CA ARG A 304 -1.26 25.47 0.18
C ARG A 304 -0.90 24.13 0.84
N LEU A 305 0.19 23.49 0.40
CA LEU A 305 0.71 22.25 0.98
C LEU A 305 1.61 22.62 2.19
N SER A 306 0.97 23.09 3.27
CA SER A 306 1.61 23.55 4.52
C SER A 306 2.81 22.71 4.96
N ASP A 307 3.90 23.35 5.40
CA ASP A 307 5.11 22.65 5.86
C ASP A 307 4.88 21.68 7.03
N LYS A 308 3.87 21.93 7.89
CA LYS A 308 3.58 21.05 9.04
C LYS A 308 2.86 19.75 8.64
N ASN A 309 2.04 19.80 7.59
CA ASN A 309 1.23 18.65 7.13
C ASN A 309 1.69 18.14 5.76
N ARG A 310 2.87 18.58 5.30
CA ARG A 310 3.38 18.31 3.95
C ARG A 310 3.40 16.82 3.63
N ASP A 311 4.00 16.02 4.50
CA ASP A 311 4.11 14.57 4.30
C ASP A 311 2.72 13.92 4.13
N THR A 312 1.73 14.36 4.91
CA THR A 312 0.34 13.91 4.80
C THR A 312 -0.30 14.36 3.48
N SER A 313 -0.11 15.61 3.07
CA SER A 313 -0.67 16.13 1.82
C SER A 313 -0.11 15.41 0.59
N TYR A 314 1.21 15.20 0.50
CA TYR A 314 1.81 14.45 -0.61
C TYR A 314 1.40 12.98 -0.59
N SER A 315 1.27 12.37 0.60
CA SER A 315 0.73 11.01 0.72
C SER A 315 -0.71 10.89 0.20
N ALA A 316 -1.56 11.88 0.50
CA ALA A 316 -2.91 11.95 -0.03
C ALA A 316 -2.92 12.13 -1.56
N LEU A 317 -2.07 13.01 -2.11
CA LEU A 317 -1.92 13.19 -3.57
C LEU A 317 -1.47 11.89 -4.26
N SER A 318 -0.49 11.18 -3.68
CA SER A 318 -0.05 9.86 -4.15
C SER A 318 -1.17 8.81 -4.13
N GLN A 319 -1.98 8.78 -3.06
CA GLN A 319 -3.13 7.88 -2.96
C GLN A 319 -4.18 8.21 -4.01
N MET A 320 -4.52 9.49 -4.17
CA MET A 320 -5.44 9.96 -5.20
C MET A 320 -4.97 9.60 -6.60
N LEU A 321 -3.69 9.79 -6.96
CA LEU A 321 -3.18 9.39 -8.28
C LEU A 321 -3.38 7.89 -8.54
N ARG A 322 -3.12 7.05 -7.54
CA ARG A 322 -3.34 5.59 -7.66
C ARG A 322 -4.81 5.26 -7.86
N HIS A 323 -5.70 5.90 -7.11
CA HIS A 323 -7.15 5.70 -7.25
C HIS A 323 -7.65 6.17 -8.62
N ILE A 324 -7.26 7.38 -9.03
CA ILE A 324 -7.64 7.96 -10.33
C ILE A 324 -7.10 7.10 -11.48
N PHE A 325 -5.88 6.56 -11.38
CA PHE A 325 -5.37 5.64 -12.40
C PHE A 325 -6.29 4.45 -12.61
N VAL A 326 -6.71 3.78 -11.53
CA VAL A 326 -7.59 2.61 -11.59
C VAL A 326 -8.97 3.00 -12.15
N LEU A 327 -9.55 4.11 -11.66
CA LEU A 327 -10.83 4.62 -12.13
C LEU A 327 -10.80 4.95 -13.61
N TYR A 328 -9.86 5.81 -14.00
CA TYR A 328 -9.74 6.33 -15.35
C TYR A 328 -9.39 5.21 -16.34
N ALA A 329 -8.54 4.25 -15.96
CA ALA A 329 -8.28 3.05 -16.74
C ALA A 329 -9.54 2.20 -16.97
N GLY A 330 -10.45 2.13 -15.99
CA GLY A 330 -11.75 1.46 -16.11
C GLY A 330 -12.74 2.14 -17.05
N ILE A 331 -12.47 3.40 -17.42
CA ILE A 331 -13.31 4.25 -18.28
C ILE A 331 -12.73 4.33 -19.71
N VAL A 332 -11.46 4.75 -19.83
CA VAL A 332 -10.81 5.04 -21.13
C VAL A 332 -9.81 3.95 -21.58
N GLY A 333 -9.54 2.97 -20.73
CA GLY A 333 -8.54 1.92 -20.96
C GLY A 333 -7.16 2.25 -20.35
N THR A 334 -6.38 1.21 -20.07
CA THR A 334 -5.11 1.32 -19.32
C THR A 334 -4.03 2.13 -20.04
N VAL A 335 -3.93 2.03 -21.37
CA VAL A 335 -2.92 2.75 -22.16
C VAL A 335 -3.14 4.26 -22.10
N GLU A 336 -4.38 4.70 -22.32
CA GLU A 336 -4.71 6.12 -22.29
C GLU A 336 -4.65 6.67 -20.85
N ALA A 337 -5.10 5.88 -19.86
CA ALA A 337 -4.95 6.26 -18.47
C ALA A 337 -3.49 6.41 -18.04
N GLN A 338 -2.60 5.50 -18.46
CA GLN A 338 -1.17 5.64 -18.19
C GLN A 338 -0.61 6.90 -18.84
N ARG A 339 -1.01 7.23 -20.07
CA ARG A 339 -0.55 8.44 -20.77
C ARG A 339 -0.94 9.72 -20.01
N VAL A 340 -2.20 9.82 -19.59
CA VAL A 340 -2.73 11.02 -18.91
C VAL A 340 -2.24 11.10 -17.47
N VAL A 341 -2.41 10.05 -16.67
CA VAL A 341 -2.08 10.08 -15.23
C VAL A 341 -0.59 10.18 -14.99
N SER A 342 0.26 9.54 -15.82
CA SER A 342 1.71 9.67 -15.67
C SER A 342 2.19 11.11 -15.89
N SER A 343 1.49 11.93 -16.68
CA SER A 343 1.84 13.34 -16.85
C SER A 343 1.74 14.12 -15.53
N VAL A 344 0.68 13.90 -14.76
CA VAL A 344 0.48 14.51 -13.43
C VAL A 344 1.44 13.89 -12.40
N GLN A 345 1.67 12.58 -12.47
CA GLN A 345 2.61 11.89 -11.59
C GLN A 345 4.04 12.44 -11.74
N ARG A 346 4.47 12.79 -12.96
CA ARG A 346 5.76 13.45 -13.22
C ARG A 346 5.87 14.81 -12.54
N VAL A 347 4.79 15.60 -12.53
CA VAL A 347 4.73 16.87 -11.80
C VAL A 347 4.88 16.64 -10.30
N LEU A 348 4.15 15.65 -9.75
CA LEU A 348 4.25 15.26 -8.34
C LEU A 348 5.67 14.85 -7.94
N ILE A 349 6.32 13.98 -8.73
CA ILE A 349 7.70 13.53 -8.50
C ILE A 349 8.67 14.71 -8.54
N THR A 350 8.55 15.59 -9.54
CA THR A 350 9.41 16.78 -9.69
C THR A 350 9.30 17.68 -8.47
N ARG A 351 8.08 17.83 -7.94
CA ARG A 351 7.82 18.65 -6.77
C ARG A 351 8.36 18.02 -5.49
N MET A 352 8.11 16.74 -5.24
CA MET A 352 8.67 16.04 -4.06
C MET A 352 10.20 16.08 -4.02
N ARG A 353 10.85 15.93 -5.19
CA ARG A 353 12.31 16.00 -5.32
C ARG A 353 12.88 17.36 -4.90
N SER A 354 12.12 18.44 -5.01
CA SER A 354 12.59 19.79 -4.62
C SER A 354 12.88 19.91 -3.13
N TYR A 355 12.33 19.02 -2.30
CA TYR A 355 12.54 19.00 -0.86
C TYR A 355 13.68 18.07 -0.45
N GLU A 356 14.57 18.54 0.42
CA GLU A 356 15.72 17.73 0.87
C GLU A 356 15.38 16.71 1.96
N ALA A 357 14.14 16.72 2.47
CA ALA A 357 13.70 15.81 3.52
C ALA A 357 13.72 14.35 3.06
N PHE A 358 14.26 13.46 3.88
CA PHE A 358 14.38 12.03 3.57
C PHE A 358 13.03 11.40 3.18
N ASN A 359 11.96 11.68 3.93
CA ASN A 359 10.63 11.15 3.64
C ASN A 359 10.12 11.56 2.25
N MET A 360 10.36 12.80 1.82
CA MET A 360 9.98 13.30 0.49
C MET A 360 10.80 12.65 -0.62
N GLN A 361 12.11 12.49 -0.40
CA GLN A 361 12.97 11.78 -1.35
C GLN A 361 12.56 10.30 -1.46
N LEU A 362 12.24 9.63 -0.35
CA LEU A 362 11.75 8.26 -0.34
C LEU A 362 10.37 8.12 -1.01
N ALA A 363 9.45 9.06 -0.77
CA ALA A 363 8.16 9.09 -1.46
C ALA A 363 8.35 9.30 -2.97
N SER A 364 9.29 10.16 -3.39
CA SER A 364 9.57 10.41 -4.80
C SER A 364 10.06 9.17 -5.55
N ILE A 365 10.96 8.36 -4.97
CA ILE A 365 11.42 7.13 -5.61
C ILE A 365 10.35 6.04 -5.62
N ARG A 366 9.46 6.00 -4.61
CA ARG A 366 8.30 5.11 -4.62
C ARG A 366 7.32 5.48 -5.73
N GLU A 367 7.10 6.76 -5.99
CA GLU A 367 6.29 7.20 -7.13
C GLU A 367 6.95 6.91 -8.48
N ILE A 368 8.28 7.02 -8.59
CA ILE A 368 8.99 6.56 -9.80
C ILE A 368 8.75 5.07 -10.03
N ASN A 369 8.89 4.24 -8.99
CA ASN A 369 8.59 2.81 -9.08
C ASN A 369 7.15 2.53 -9.49
N ALA A 370 6.17 3.22 -8.88
CA ALA A 370 4.76 3.06 -9.25
C ALA A 370 4.49 3.46 -10.72
N MET A 371 5.12 4.53 -11.20
CA MET A 371 5.02 4.95 -12.60
C MET A 371 5.56 3.89 -13.55
N LEU A 372 6.71 3.29 -13.20
CA LEU A 372 7.36 2.23 -13.99
C LEU A 372 6.57 0.92 -13.93
N ASP A 373 6.04 0.53 -12.75
CA ASP A 373 5.15 -0.63 -12.60
C ASP A 373 3.96 -0.52 -13.55
N ASN A 374 3.27 0.63 -13.55
CA ASN A 374 2.11 0.85 -14.41
C ASN A 374 2.48 0.85 -15.90
N ALA A 375 3.67 1.36 -16.25
CA ALA A 375 4.17 1.31 -17.62
C ALA A 375 4.43 -0.14 -18.05
N CYS A 376 5.15 -0.93 -17.25
CA CYS A 376 5.46 -2.32 -17.53
C CYS A 376 4.21 -3.22 -17.61
N ALA A 377 3.16 -2.89 -16.87
CA ALA A 377 1.90 -3.64 -16.87
C ALA A 377 1.05 -3.45 -18.15
N LEU A 378 1.43 -2.55 -19.06
CA LEU A 378 0.67 -2.31 -20.29
C LEU A 378 0.77 -3.48 -21.30
N PRO A 379 -0.32 -3.83 -22.00
CA PRO A 379 -0.34 -4.91 -22.96
C PRO A 379 0.37 -4.56 -24.29
N ASP A 380 0.65 -5.59 -25.09
CA ASP A 380 1.01 -5.50 -26.51
C ASP A 380 2.17 -4.55 -26.84
N GLY A 381 3.24 -4.57 -26.05
CA GLY A 381 4.46 -3.80 -26.29
C GLY A 381 4.35 -2.29 -25.98
N HIS A 382 3.17 -1.80 -25.60
CA HIS A 382 2.99 -0.42 -25.14
C HIS A 382 3.81 -0.14 -23.86
N GLY A 383 4.10 -1.18 -23.07
CA GLY A 383 4.91 -1.04 -21.87
C GLY A 383 6.33 -0.58 -22.14
N SER A 384 7.02 -1.19 -23.11
CA SER A 384 8.38 -0.76 -23.49
C SER A 384 8.42 0.69 -23.96
N ILE A 385 7.40 1.13 -24.70
CA ILE A 385 7.26 2.53 -25.16
C ILE A 385 7.07 3.46 -23.95
N ALA A 386 6.19 3.10 -23.02
CA ALA A 386 5.91 3.89 -21.84
C ALA A 386 7.12 3.97 -20.89
N VAL A 387 7.87 2.88 -20.70
CA VAL A 387 9.10 2.84 -19.90
C VAL A 387 10.18 3.71 -20.54
N ARG A 388 10.40 3.62 -21.85
CA ARG A 388 11.35 4.50 -22.56
C ARG A 388 10.97 5.97 -22.41
N ALA A 389 9.70 6.31 -22.60
CA ALA A 389 9.23 7.68 -22.42
C ALA A 389 9.36 8.17 -20.97
N ALA A 390 9.25 7.28 -19.98
CA ALA A 390 9.52 7.60 -18.58
C ALA A 390 11.03 7.80 -18.34
N ASN A 391 11.88 6.94 -18.89
CA ASN A 391 13.34 7.06 -18.81
C ASN A 391 13.85 8.35 -19.44
N ASP A 392 13.40 8.70 -20.66
CA ASP A 392 13.79 9.94 -21.34
C ASP A 392 13.43 11.19 -20.51
N TRP A 393 12.27 11.16 -19.84
CA TRP A 393 11.87 12.22 -18.93
C TRP A 393 12.73 12.26 -17.65
N LEU A 394 12.98 11.10 -17.03
CA LEU A 394 13.83 10.98 -15.85
C LEU A 394 15.25 11.50 -16.11
N ASP A 395 15.81 11.18 -17.28
CA ASP A 395 17.10 11.67 -17.77
C ASP A 395 17.05 13.18 -18.00
N GLY A 396 16.05 13.66 -18.75
CA GLY A 396 15.89 15.08 -19.08
C GLY A 396 15.74 16.00 -17.86
N GLN A 397 15.11 15.50 -16.79
CA GLN A 397 14.97 16.22 -15.52
C GLN A 397 16.12 15.96 -14.54
N SER A 398 17.15 15.20 -14.95
CA SER A 398 18.29 14.81 -14.11
C SER A 398 17.89 14.09 -12.82
N ILE A 399 16.73 13.43 -12.80
CA ILE A 399 16.15 12.80 -11.60
C ILE A 399 16.98 11.59 -11.19
N LEU A 400 17.32 10.70 -12.13
CA LEU A 400 18.18 9.53 -11.84
C LEU A 400 19.51 9.96 -11.23
N SER A 401 20.10 11.03 -11.77
CA SER A 401 21.37 11.54 -11.26
C SER A 401 21.28 12.07 -9.82
N HIS A 402 20.11 12.55 -9.41
CA HIS A 402 19.87 13.04 -8.05
C HIS A 402 19.64 11.87 -7.09
N VAL A 403 18.78 10.93 -7.49
CA VAL A 403 18.44 9.72 -6.74
C VAL A 403 19.69 8.90 -6.42
N MET A 404 20.58 8.73 -7.39
CA MET A 404 21.83 7.95 -7.26
C MET A 404 22.92 8.62 -6.42
N ARG A 405 22.71 9.84 -5.91
CA ARG A 405 23.69 10.55 -5.08
C ARG A 405 23.25 10.72 -3.63
N ARG A 406 21.96 10.51 -3.32
CA ARG A 406 21.38 10.82 -2.01
C ARG A 406 20.97 9.56 -1.26
N HIS A 407 21.06 9.62 0.07
CA HIS A 407 20.54 8.63 1.01
C HIS A 407 20.94 7.15 0.76
N LEU A 408 22.00 6.88 -0.01
CA LEU A 408 22.47 5.51 -0.29
C LEU A 408 23.03 4.77 0.95
N HIS A 409 23.20 5.46 2.07
CA HIS A 409 23.50 4.83 3.35
C HIS A 409 22.26 4.20 4.01
N GLN A 410 21.05 4.58 3.60
CA GLN A 410 19.78 4.07 4.13
C GLN A 410 19.28 2.90 3.27
N LYS A 411 19.24 1.70 3.84
CA LYS A 411 18.81 0.48 3.14
C LYS A 411 17.42 0.62 2.49
N GLN A 412 16.46 1.19 3.23
CA GLN A 412 15.09 1.38 2.71
C GLN A 412 15.04 2.23 1.43
N TYR A 413 15.94 3.21 1.29
CA TYR A 413 16.03 4.04 0.08
C TYR A 413 16.72 3.27 -1.05
N VAL A 414 17.85 2.62 -0.73
CA VAL A 414 18.62 1.77 -1.64
C VAL A 414 17.73 0.69 -2.28
N ASP A 415 16.88 0.02 -1.50
CA ASP A 415 15.96 -1.01 -2.00
C ASP A 415 14.98 -0.43 -3.05
N GLN A 416 14.53 0.82 -2.87
CA GLN A 416 13.66 1.50 -3.85
C GLN A 416 14.43 1.95 -5.10
N VAL A 417 15.68 2.41 -4.94
CA VAL A 417 16.55 2.75 -6.09
C VAL A 417 16.84 1.49 -6.90
N GLN A 418 17.21 0.39 -6.25
CA GLN A 418 17.45 -0.90 -6.88
C GLN A 418 16.26 -1.34 -7.74
N ARG A 419 15.04 -1.22 -7.20
CA ARG A 419 13.82 -1.55 -7.93
C ARG A 419 13.64 -0.67 -9.18
N ALA A 420 13.90 0.63 -9.10
CA ALA A 420 13.79 1.51 -10.25
C ALA A 420 14.81 1.15 -11.33
N LEU A 421 16.05 0.85 -10.94
CA LEU A 421 17.11 0.45 -11.87
C LEU A 421 16.85 -0.90 -12.51
N HIS A 422 16.27 -1.83 -11.77
CA HIS A 422 15.87 -3.14 -12.29
C HIS A 422 14.93 -2.99 -13.49
N PHE A 423 13.88 -2.17 -13.40
CA PHE A 423 12.99 -1.87 -14.53
C PHE A 423 13.72 -1.26 -15.74
N LEU A 424 14.61 -0.30 -15.48
CA LEU A 424 15.34 0.37 -16.56
C LEU A 424 16.37 -0.54 -17.24
N LEU A 425 16.92 -1.51 -16.51
CA LEU A 425 17.86 -2.51 -17.03
C LEU A 425 17.15 -3.58 -17.84
N GLU A 426 16.00 -4.09 -17.36
CA GLU A 426 15.20 -5.07 -18.10
C GLU A 426 14.77 -4.56 -19.48
N GLU A 427 14.42 -3.27 -19.58
CA GLU A 427 14.07 -2.61 -20.84
C GLU A 427 15.29 -2.05 -21.61
N GLY A 428 16.52 -2.27 -21.12
CA GLY A 428 17.75 -1.84 -21.78
C GLY A 428 17.92 -0.32 -21.92
N CYS A 429 17.29 0.45 -21.03
CA CYS A 429 17.25 1.91 -21.08
C CYS A 429 18.31 2.59 -20.19
N LEU A 430 18.88 1.86 -19.23
CA LEU A 430 19.87 2.43 -18.29
C LEU A 430 21.25 2.57 -18.94
N LYS A 431 21.77 3.81 -19.01
CA LYS A 431 23.12 4.12 -19.53
C LYS A 431 24.24 3.77 -18.52
N ASP A 432 25.43 3.44 -19.02
CA ASP A 432 26.60 3.14 -18.15
C ASP A 432 27.01 4.34 -17.27
N ASP A 433 26.79 5.58 -17.74
CA ASP A 433 27.02 6.81 -16.98
C ASP A 433 26.33 6.82 -15.60
N TYR A 434 25.18 6.14 -15.48
CA TYR A 434 24.47 6.02 -14.22
C TYR A 434 25.10 4.98 -13.29
N LEU A 435 25.63 3.88 -13.83
CA LEU A 435 26.42 2.92 -13.06
C LEU A 435 27.71 3.56 -12.57
N GLU A 436 28.35 4.39 -13.41
CA GLU A 436 29.48 5.21 -13.00
C GLU A 436 29.14 6.12 -11.84
N LEU A 437 27.98 6.76 -11.91
CA LEU A 437 27.56 7.70 -10.91
C LEU A 437 27.40 7.04 -9.54
N ILE A 438 26.75 5.88 -9.48
CA ILE A 438 26.59 5.09 -8.27
C ILE A 438 27.95 4.60 -7.79
N TRP A 439 28.77 4.01 -8.68
CA TRP A 439 30.10 3.52 -8.34
C TRP A 439 30.98 4.62 -7.74
N SER A 440 30.96 5.83 -8.32
CA SER A 440 31.72 6.97 -7.82
C SER A 440 31.32 7.39 -6.40
N GLN A 441 30.08 7.12 -5.97
CA GLN A 441 29.67 7.39 -4.59
C GLN A 441 30.37 6.45 -3.60
N ALA A 442 30.60 5.19 -3.97
CA ALA A 442 31.32 4.23 -3.13
C ALA A 442 32.82 4.56 -3.01
N GLN A 443 33.39 5.24 -4.01
CA GLN A 443 34.84 5.48 -4.10
C GLN A 443 35.32 6.78 -3.43
N LYS A 444 34.42 7.60 -2.87
CA LYS A 444 34.84 8.82 -2.15
C LYS A 444 35.57 8.44 -0.85
N ARG A 445 36.64 9.17 -0.52
CA ARG A 445 37.55 8.86 0.60
C ARG A 445 36.88 8.84 1.98
N ASP A 446 35.84 9.64 2.19
CA ASP A 446 35.13 9.74 3.47
C ASP A 446 33.75 9.04 3.46
N THR A 447 33.59 8.02 2.62
CA THR A 447 32.29 7.33 2.46
C THR A 447 32.04 6.34 3.59
N HIS A 448 30.87 6.42 4.21
CA HIS A 448 30.43 5.46 5.23
C HIS A 448 30.41 4.01 4.70
N GLU A 449 30.92 3.09 5.50
CA GLU A 449 30.98 1.65 5.19
C GLU A 449 29.63 1.04 4.80
N ALA A 450 28.56 1.44 5.49
CA ALA A 450 27.20 1.01 5.17
C ALA A 450 26.78 1.39 3.74
N LEU A 451 27.19 2.58 3.28
CA LEU A 451 26.90 3.03 1.91
C LEU A 451 27.65 2.18 0.89
N LYS A 452 28.95 1.93 1.09
CA LYS A 452 29.75 1.06 0.20
C LYS A 452 29.11 -0.32 0.10
N GLN A 453 28.75 -0.92 1.24
CA GLN A 453 28.11 -2.23 1.28
C GLN A 453 26.75 -2.26 0.55
N ASN A 454 25.93 -1.23 0.74
CA ASN A 454 24.63 -1.11 0.07
C ASN A 454 24.79 -1.02 -1.45
N ILE A 455 25.75 -0.22 -1.93
CA ILE A 455 26.04 -0.09 -3.37
C ILE A 455 26.52 -1.42 -3.95
N PHE A 456 27.47 -2.08 -3.29
CA PHE A 456 27.99 -3.37 -3.77
C PHE A 456 26.90 -4.45 -3.81
N ASN A 457 26.06 -4.52 -2.78
CA ASN A 457 24.92 -5.46 -2.78
C ASN A 457 23.94 -5.14 -3.91
N MET A 458 23.59 -3.87 -4.12
CA MET A 458 22.71 -3.46 -5.21
C MET A 458 23.28 -3.85 -6.58
N LEU A 459 24.57 -3.59 -6.82
CA LEU A 459 25.24 -3.95 -8.08
C LEU A 459 25.30 -5.47 -8.28
N ALA A 460 25.57 -6.24 -7.21
CA ALA A 460 25.50 -7.71 -7.27
C ALA A 460 24.12 -8.19 -7.71
N ASP A 461 23.06 -7.68 -7.08
CA ASP A 461 21.68 -8.10 -7.35
C ASP A 461 21.24 -7.73 -8.78
N LEU A 462 21.73 -6.60 -9.30
CA LEU A 462 21.38 -6.11 -10.63
C LEU A 462 22.24 -6.68 -11.77
N ALA A 463 23.39 -7.28 -11.47
CA ALA A 463 24.40 -7.60 -12.50
C ALA A 463 23.90 -8.56 -13.58
N ARG A 464 22.99 -9.48 -13.26
CA ARG A 464 22.39 -10.38 -14.26
C ARG A 464 21.59 -9.66 -15.36
N TYR A 465 21.20 -8.41 -15.12
CA TYR A 465 20.47 -7.57 -16.08
C TYR A 465 21.39 -6.60 -16.82
N PHE A 466 22.69 -6.57 -16.52
CA PHE A 466 23.64 -5.70 -17.21
C PHE A 466 23.94 -6.24 -18.61
N SER A 467 24.04 -5.31 -19.56
CA SER A 467 24.57 -5.62 -20.88
C SER A 467 26.05 -6.02 -20.81
N SER A 468 26.55 -6.65 -21.87
CA SER A 468 27.96 -7.02 -22.00
C SER A 468 28.91 -5.84 -21.75
N GLU A 469 28.58 -4.66 -22.28
CA GLU A 469 29.40 -3.46 -22.15
C GLU A 469 29.44 -2.93 -20.71
N GLN A 470 28.29 -2.95 -20.02
CA GLN A 470 28.18 -2.54 -18.62
C GLN A 470 28.93 -3.48 -17.68
N LEU A 471 28.93 -4.79 -17.96
CA LEU A 471 29.72 -5.76 -17.21
C LEU A 471 31.22 -5.54 -17.40
N ASP A 472 31.66 -5.31 -18.64
CA ASP A 472 33.06 -5.02 -18.94
C ASP A 472 33.51 -3.71 -18.25
N SER A 473 32.66 -2.68 -18.25
CA SER A 473 32.86 -1.42 -17.50
C SER A 473 32.97 -1.68 -15.99
N LEU A 474 32.06 -2.46 -15.40
CA LEU A 474 32.07 -2.82 -13.98
C LEU A 474 33.37 -3.55 -13.58
N PHE A 475 33.79 -4.54 -14.37
CA PHE A 475 35.00 -5.31 -14.08
C PHE A 475 36.26 -4.46 -14.22
N ASN A 476 36.32 -3.56 -15.20
CA ASN A 476 37.40 -2.58 -15.29
C ASN A 476 37.44 -1.70 -14.03
N ARG A 477 36.29 -1.28 -13.49
CA ARG A 477 36.22 -0.49 -12.26
C ARG A 477 36.74 -1.26 -11.04
N PHE A 478 36.52 -2.58 -10.97
CA PHE A 478 37.07 -3.44 -9.91
C PHE A 478 38.60 -3.42 -9.94
N GLU A 479 39.20 -3.63 -11.12
CA GLU A 479 40.66 -3.60 -11.27
C GLU A 479 41.26 -2.26 -10.82
N HIS A 480 40.66 -1.15 -11.25
CA HIS A 480 41.14 0.18 -10.91
C HIS A 480 41.00 0.50 -9.42
N SER A 481 39.87 0.15 -8.80
CA SER A 481 39.64 0.42 -7.38
C SER A 481 40.59 -0.37 -6.48
N MET A 482 40.87 -1.63 -6.82
CA MET A 482 41.80 -2.47 -6.05
C MET A 482 43.26 -2.03 -6.24
N ALA A 483 43.62 -1.52 -7.43
CA ALA A 483 44.93 -0.91 -7.64
C ALA A 483 45.09 0.41 -6.86
N ALA A 484 44.00 1.17 -6.67
CA ALA A 484 44.02 2.46 -6.00
C ALA A 484 43.86 2.37 -4.47
N SER A 485 43.13 1.39 -3.94
CA SER A 485 42.75 1.27 -2.52
C SER A 485 42.83 -0.17 -2.03
N ARG A 486 43.77 -0.44 -1.10
CA ARG A 486 43.90 -1.77 -0.46
C ARG A 486 42.75 -2.08 0.52
N GLU A 487 42.07 -1.06 1.04
CA GLU A 487 40.96 -1.22 1.99
C GLU A 487 39.69 -1.73 1.31
N ASP A 488 39.51 -1.42 0.01
CA ASP A 488 38.33 -1.82 -0.76
C ASP A 488 38.50 -3.20 -1.43
N THR A 489 39.75 -3.67 -1.56
CA THR A 489 40.14 -5.00 -2.06
C THR A 489 39.29 -6.16 -1.51
N PRO A 490 39.17 -6.40 -0.20
CA PRO A 490 38.38 -7.52 0.32
C PRO A 490 36.89 -7.43 -0.05
N LYS A 491 36.33 -6.21 -0.12
CA LYS A 491 34.92 -6.00 -0.45
C LYS A 491 34.62 -6.26 -1.93
N ILE A 492 35.54 -5.88 -2.81
CA ILE A 492 35.44 -6.13 -4.24
C ILE A 492 35.55 -7.64 -4.53
N LEU A 493 36.42 -8.34 -3.80
CA LEU A 493 36.51 -9.80 -3.89
C LEU A 493 35.24 -10.49 -3.41
N GLU A 494 34.63 -10.00 -2.33
CA GLU A 494 33.33 -10.49 -1.86
C GLU A 494 32.21 -10.19 -2.86
N LEU A 495 32.23 -9.02 -3.49
CA LEU A 495 31.31 -8.66 -4.57
C LEU A 495 31.49 -9.60 -5.78
N ALA A 496 32.73 -9.87 -6.19
CA ALA A 496 33.03 -10.83 -7.25
C ALA A 496 32.49 -12.22 -6.94
N LYS A 497 32.67 -12.71 -5.70
CA LYS A 497 32.06 -13.98 -5.26
C LYS A 497 30.54 -13.94 -5.37
N LYS A 498 29.88 -12.88 -4.90
CA LYS A 498 28.41 -12.75 -4.99
C LYS A 498 27.92 -12.73 -6.43
N LEU A 499 28.60 -12.00 -7.32
CA LEU A 499 28.32 -11.98 -8.74
C LEU A 499 28.37 -13.38 -9.34
N ALA A 500 29.41 -14.14 -9.02
CA ALA A 500 29.53 -15.53 -9.46
C ALA A 500 28.33 -16.38 -9.02
N HIS A 501 27.96 -16.31 -7.74
CA HIS A 501 26.83 -17.08 -7.20
C HIS A 501 25.47 -16.66 -7.78
N SER A 502 25.34 -15.42 -8.26
CA SER A 502 24.13 -14.93 -8.90
C SER A 502 24.03 -15.33 -10.39
N ASP A 503 25.15 -15.67 -11.03
CA ASP A 503 25.26 -15.98 -12.45
C ASP A 503 25.04 -17.47 -12.74
N LYS A 504 23.78 -17.90 -12.64
CA LYS A 504 23.39 -19.30 -12.89
C LYS A 504 23.57 -19.76 -14.34
N GLU A 505 23.58 -18.83 -15.29
CA GLU A 505 23.70 -19.11 -16.74
C GLU A 505 25.13 -18.97 -17.25
N GLY A 506 26.08 -18.62 -16.38
CA GLY A 506 27.49 -18.51 -16.71
C GLY A 506 27.84 -17.40 -17.70
N VAL A 507 27.01 -16.36 -17.83
CA VAL A 507 27.21 -15.24 -18.75
C VAL A 507 28.49 -14.45 -18.41
N MET A 508 28.87 -14.45 -17.14
CA MET A 508 30.03 -13.75 -16.59
C MET A 508 31.21 -14.68 -16.31
N ALA A 509 31.03 -16.00 -16.42
CA ALA A 509 32.00 -17.00 -15.98
C ALA A 509 33.42 -16.74 -16.48
N THR A 510 33.59 -16.62 -17.80
CA THR A 510 34.90 -16.38 -18.40
C THR A 510 35.51 -15.06 -17.93
N ARG A 511 34.73 -13.97 -18.00
CA ARG A 511 35.22 -12.61 -17.65
C ARG A 511 35.64 -12.50 -16.19
N LEU A 512 34.81 -13.01 -15.28
CA LEU A 512 35.04 -12.93 -13.85
C LEU A 512 36.22 -13.80 -13.42
N LEU A 513 36.34 -15.01 -13.98
CA LEU A 513 37.50 -15.88 -13.72
C LEU A 513 38.79 -15.29 -14.31
N GLU A 514 38.74 -14.69 -15.49
CA GLU A 514 39.89 -14.01 -16.09
C GLU A 514 40.30 -12.75 -15.34
N LEU A 515 39.34 -11.98 -14.81
CA LEU A 515 39.57 -10.86 -13.91
C LEU A 515 40.33 -11.32 -12.67
N LEU A 516 39.77 -12.28 -11.92
CA LEU A 516 40.39 -12.82 -10.70
C LEU A 516 41.75 -13.45 -10.99
N TRP A 517 41.89 -14.18 -12.10
CA TRP A 517 43.18 -14.73 -12.54
C TRP A 517 44.22 -13.64 -12.79
N ARG A 518 43.89 -12.59 -13.58
CA ARG A 518 44.81 -11.48 -13.86
C ARG A 518 45.22 -10.77 -12.58
N MET A 519 44.28 -10.59 -11.66
CA MET A 519 44.54 -9.96 -10.37
C MET A 519 45.47 -10.78 -9.48
N SER A 520 45.20 -12.08 -9.31
CA SER A 520 46.05 -12.98 -8.51
C SER A 520 47.47 -13.11 -9.08
N ASN A 521 47.63 -12.90 -10.39
CA ASN A 521 48.92 -13.03 -11.07
C ASN A 521 49.59 -11.68 -11.40
N SER A 522 49.09 -10.56 -10.85
CA SER A 522 49.67 -9.24 -11.06
C SER A 522 51.01 -9.07 -10.32
N ARG A 523 51.91 -8.22 -10.83
CA ARG A 523 53.27 -8.03 -10.25
C ARG A 523 53.25 -7.46 -8.83
N GLU A 524 52.17 -6.77 -8.43
CA GLU A 524 51.98 -6.15 -7.13
C GLU A 524 50.72 -6.69 -6.43
N THR A 525 50.49 -8.01 -6.51
CA THR A 525 49.28 -8.63 -5.94
C THR A 525 49.24 -8.45 -4.41
N PRO A 526 48.20 -7.78 -3.85
CA PRO A 526 47.98 -7.72 -2.40
C PRO A 526 47.76 -9.13 -1.84
N ARG A 527 48.31 -9.42 -0.64
CA ARG A 527 48.15 -10.75 -0.01
C ARG A 527 46.68 -11.11 0.21
N GLU A 528 45.88 -10.09 0.48
CA GLU A 528 44.44 -10.16 0.66
C GLU A 528 43.73 -10.80 -0.55
N VAL A 529 44.22 -10.57 -1.78
CA VAL A 529 43.67 -11.18 -3.00
C VAL A 529 43.92 -12.69 -3.03
N ILE A 530 45.15 -13.09 -2.70
CA ILE A 530 45.58 -14.50 -2.68
C ILE A 530 44.90 -15.25 -1.52
N ASP A 531 44.72 -14.59 -0.37
CA ASP A 531 44.17 -15.21 0.84
C ASP A 531 42.63 -15.23 0.86
N SER A 532 41.97 -14.40 0.06
CA SER A 532 40.50 -14.32 0.00
C SER A 532 39.77 -15.59 -0.44
N GLY A 533 40.46 -16.49 -1.15
CA GLY A 533 39.83 -17.65 -1.79
C GLY A 533 38.84 -17.29 -2.93
N ALA A 534 38.76 -16.04 -3.37
CA ALA A 534 37.78 -15.61 -4.38
C ALA A 534 37.90 -16.36 -5.70
N LEU A 535 39.12 -16.58 -6.20
CA LEU A 535 39.34 -17.36 -7.42
C LEU A 535 38.96 -18.84 -7.23
N LYS A 536 39.28 -19.44 -6.07
CA LYS A 536 38.91 -20.82 -5.71
C LYS A 536 37.40 -21.00 -5.71
N GLU A 537 36.68 -20.18 -4.95
CA GLU A 537 35.23 -20.27 -4.79
C GLU A 537 34.49 -19.99 -6.10
N THR A 538 34.93 -18.97 -6.84
CA THR A 538 34.33 -18.62 -8.14
C THR A 538 34.54 -19.74 -9.17
N LEU A 539 35.74 -20.33 -9.22
CA LEU A 539 36.04 -21.47 -10.09
C LEU A 539 35.24 -22.71 -9.68
N ALA A 540 35.11 -22.98 -8.39
CA ALA A 540 34.31 -24.08 -7.88
C ALA A 540 32.84 -23.93 -8.29
N HIS A 541 32.28 -22.73 -8.12
CA HIS A 541 30.90 -22.45 -8.51
C HIS A 541 30.69 -22.68 -10.01
N TYR A 542 31.49 -22.04 -10.88
CA TYR A 542 31.33 -22.19 -12.33
C TYR A 542 31.65 -23.59 -12.85
N ALA A 543 32.55 -24.33 -12.19
CA ALA A 543 32.76 -25.74 -12.49
C ALA A 543 31.52 -26.58 -12.14
N SER A 544 30.85 -26.29 -11.01
CA SER A 544 29.62 -26.99 -10.60
C SER A 544 28.45 -26.75 -11.57
N VAL A 545 28.35 -25.55 -12.15
CA VAL A 545 27.36 -25.21 -13.18
C VAL A 545 27.85 -25.46 -14.62
N GLN A 546 28.99 -26.14 -14.81
CA GLN A 546 29.56 -26.53 -16.11
C GLN A 546 29.92 -25.37 -17.05
N HIS A 547 30.20 -24.18 -16.50
CA HIS A 547 30.62 -22.99 -17.24
C HIS A 547 32.13 -22.69 -17.12
N ALA A 548 32.89 -23.51 -16.40
CA ALA A 548 34.36 -23.44 -16.33
C ALA A 548 35.00 -24.83 -16.12
N SER A 549 36.23 -25.01 -16.61
CA SER A 549 37.01 -26.23 -16.42
C SER A 549 38.13 -26.03 -15.39
N LYS A 550 38.17 -26.87 -14.35
CA LYS A 550 39.28 -26.88 -13.37
C LYS A 550 40.61 -27.26 -14.05
N GLU A 551 40.58 -28.15 -15.04
CA GLU A 551 41.76 -28.63 -15.77
C GLU A 551 42.48 -27.50 -16.51
N ASP A 552 41.73 -26.56 -17.09
CA ASP A 552 42.30 -25.41 -17.79
C ASP A 552 43.10 -24.50 -16.85
N PHE A 553 42.61 -24.31 -15.62
CA PHE A 553 43.29 -23.52 -14.60
C PHE A 553 44.50 -24.25 -14.03
N ILE A 554 44.44 -25.59 -13.85
CA ILE A 554 45.61 -26.41 -13.51
C ILE A 554 46.70 -26.24 -14.57
N ALA A 555 46.35 -26.36 -15.85
CA ALA A 555 47.29 -26.20 -16.96
C ALA A 555 47.90 -24.78 -17.02
N ARG A 556 47.12 -23.74 -16.69
CA ARG A 556 47.62 -22.36 -16.56
C ARG A 556 48.60 -22.22 -15.39
N CYS A 557 48.30 -22.81 -14.23
CA CYS A 557 49.21 -22.81 -13.08
C CYS A 557 50.55 -23.50 -13.39
N ILE A 558 50.52 -24.67 -14.02
CA ILE A 558 51.74 -25.40 -14.41
C ILE A 558 52.61 -24.54 -15.34
N ARG A 559 52.00 -23.85 -16.31
CA ARG A 559 52.73 -22.92 -17.21
C ARG A 559 53.39 -21.77 -16.43
N ASN A 560 52.70 -21.18 -15.47
CA ASN A 560 53.25 -20.11 -14.62
C ASN A 560 54.45 -20.62 -13.79
N LEU A 561 54.36 -21.82 -13.21
CA LEU A 561 55.46 -22.45 -12.47
C LEU A 561 56.68 -22.74 -13.36
N GLN A 562 56.46 -23.26 -14.57
CA GLN A 562 57.51 -23.51 -15.56
C GLN A 562 58.21 -22.22 -16.00
N ALA A 563 57.45 -21.12 -16.12
CA ALA A 563 57.97 -19.81 -16.49
C ALA A 563 58.59 -19.04 -15.31
N GLY A 564 58.50 -19.54 -14.07
CA GLY A 564 58.95 -18.85 -12.87
C GLY A 564 58.17 -17.56 -12.56
N ALA A 565 56.98 -17.39 -13.13
CA ALA A 565 56.14 -16.20 -12.97
C ALA A 565 54.99 -16.49 -11.99
N SER A 566 54.69 -15.55 -11.08
CA SER A 566 53.54 -15.64 -10.16
C SER A 566 53.44 -17.00 -9.43
N VAL A 567 54.59 -17.51 -8.98
CA VAL A 567 54.76 -18.86 -8.40
C VAL A 567 53.87 -19.08 -7.18
N LEU A 568 53.82 -18.13 -6.25
CA LEU A 568 53.03 -18.25 -5.02
C LEU A 568 51.51 -18.35 -5.31
N PRO A 569 50.89 -17.46 -6.11
CA PRO A 569 49.51 -17.61 -6.57
C PRO A 569 49.24 -18.96 -7.26
N ALA A 570 50.15 -19.41 -8.12
CA ALA A 570 49.98 -20.66 -8.87
C ALA A 570 50.02 -21.91 -7.98
N VAL A 571 50.95 -21.99 -7.01
CA VAL A 571 51.00 -23.10 -6.03
C VAL A 571 49.77 -23.11 -5.15
N LYS A 572 49.35 -21.94 -4.64
CA LYS A 572 48.20 -21.85 -3.75
C LYS A 572 46.89 -22.22 -4.46
N LEU A 573 46.67 -21.74 -5.69
CA LEU A 573 45.50 -22.14 -6.47
C LEU A 573 45.51 -23.63 -6.81
N LEU A 574 46.67 -24.23 -7.11
CA LEU A 574 46.76 -25.68 -7.33
C LEU A 574 46.37 -26.47 -6.07
N GLN A 575 46.88 -26.07 -4.90
CA GLN A 575 46.47 -26.65 -3.62
C GLN A 575 44.96 -26.49 -3.42
N ASP A 576 44.43 -25.28 -3.64
CA ASP A 576 43.02 -24.97 -3.49
C ASP A 576 42.12 -25.80 -4.42
N ILE A 577 42.53 -26.02 -5.68
CA ILE A 577 41.78 -26.85 -6.64
C ILE A 577 41.77 -28.32 -6.21
N VAL A 578 42.90 -28.84 -5.72
CA VAL A 578 43.00 -30.22 -5.21
C VAL A 578 42.13 -30.40 -3.97
N GLU A 579 42.04 -29.39 -3.09
CA GLU A 579 41.15 -29.42 -1.92
C GLU A 579 39.64 -29.36 -2.28
N LEU A 580 39.30 -28.88 -3.48
CA LEU A 580 37.90 -28.80 -3.95
C LEU A 580 37.37 -30.12 -4.50
N ASP A 581 38.24 -31.06 -4.85
CA ASP A 581 37.90 -32.42 -5.31
C ASP A 581 38.52 -33.44 -4.32
N PRO A 582 37.83 -33.77 -3.21
CA PRO A 582 38.35 -34.70 -2.21
C PRO A 582 38.51 -36.14 -2.71
#